data_AF-A0A0J1GNU9-F1
#
_entry.id   AF-A0A0J1GNU9-F1
#
_cell.length_a   1.000
_cell.length_b   1.000
_cell.length_c   1.000
_cell.angle_alpha   90.00
_cell.angle_beta   90.00
_cell.angle_gamma   90.00
#
_symmetry.space_group_name_H-M   'P 1'
#
loop_
_entity.id
_entity.type
_entity.pdbx_description
1 polymer ?
#
loop_
_entity_poly.entity_id
_entity_poly.type
_entity_poly.pdbx_seq_one_letter_code
_entity_poly.pdbx_strand_id
1 'polypeptide(L)'
;MLVITGLSSSYAHAVPQLTEGKLLNFTDTYGNVTLRNMGDIRLPDPFTVKGNLNLENSRITQLPQQLTVQGNLNLAYSDITMLPLQIHVEGYINLANSDITAINNGLQVKGDLSLMGTKIKTLPPYLYVGGHLYLANTAITALPDYLVVEGNVYLGGSPVTHFPATMEVKGNIYR
;
A
#
# COMPACT_ATOMS: atom_id res chain seq x y z
N MET A 1 43.69 -22.12 -30.41
CA MET A 1 42.55 -22.40 -29.51
C MET A 1 42.11 -21.06 -28.93
N LEU A 2 41.13 -20.42 -29.58
CA LEU A 2 40.63 -19.10 -29.20
C LEU A 2 39.40 -19.33 -28.30
N VAL A 3 39.53 -19.02 -27.02
CA VAL A 3 38.41 -19.10 -26.07
C VAL A 3 37.61 -17.81 -26.21
N ILE A 4 36.43 -17.90 -26.82
CA ILE A 4 35.46 -16.80 -26.84
C ILE A 4 34.75 -16.83 -25.48
N THR A 5 35.11 -15.91 -24.59
CA THR A 5 34.35 -15.66 -23.37
C THR A 5 33.02 -15.01 -23.77
N GLY A 6 31.94 -15.78 -23.66
CA GLY A 6 30.58 -15.27 -23.81
C GLY A 6 30.27 -14.25 -22.71
N LEU A 7 30.12 -12.99 -23.09
CA LEU A 7 29.49 -11.98 -22.25
C LEU A 7 28.02 -12.37 -22.07
N SER A 8 27.64 -12.79 -20.87
CA SER A 8 26.23 -12.90 -20.49
C SER A 8 25.66 -11.48 -20.41
N SER A 9 24.99 -11.02 -21.46
CA SER A 9 24.23 -9.78 -21.40
C SER A 9 23.02 -10.03 -20.51
N SER A 10 23.04 -9.50 -19.30
CA SER A 10 21.84 -9.34 -18.48
C SER A 10 20.97 -8.29 -19.15
N TYR A 11 20.10 -8.72 -20.08
CA TYR A 11 19.02 -7.86 -20.56
C TYR A 11 18.10 -7.58 -19.38
N ALA A 12 18.20 -6.39 -18.81
CA ALA A 12 17.14 -5.86 -17.96
C ALA A 12 15.88 -5.78 -18.84
N HIS A 13 14.93 -6.71 -18.64
CA HIS A 13 13.64 -6.62 -19.29
C HIS A 13 12.97 -5.31 -18.84
N ALA A 14 12.67 -4.43 -19.79
CA ALA A 14 11.97 -3.19 -19.48
C ALA A 14 10.61 -3.50 -18.84
N VAL A 15 10.32 -2.86 -17.72
CA VAL A 15 9.03 -3.01 -17.03
C VAL A 15 7.91 -2.55 -17.98
N PRO A 16 6.93 -3.40 -18.31
CA PRO A 16 5.90 -3.08 -19.29
C PRO A 16 5.02 -1.92 -18.82
N GLN A 17 4.76 -0.98 -19.73
CA GLN A 17 3.85 0.14 -19.49
C GLN A 17 2.42 -0.21 -19.92
N LEU A 18 1.46 -0.05 -18.99
CA LEU A 18 0.04 -0.10 -19.27
C LEU A 18 -0.44 1.32 -19.61
N THR A 19 -0.84 1.51 -20.87
CA THR A 19 -1.46 2.76 -21.32
C THR A 19 -2.95 2.80 -20.90
N GLU A 20 -3.56 3.98 -20.91
CA GLU A 20 -5.00 4.14 -20.64
C GLU A 20 -5.88 3.22 -21.51
N GLY A 21 -5.59 3.14 -22.80
CA GLY A 21 -6.32 2.25 -23.71
C GLY A 21 -6.21 0.76 -23.34
N LYS A 22 -5.06 0.32 -22.82
CA LYS A 22 -4.88 -1.06 -22.35
C LYS A 22 -5.61 -1.33 -21.03
N LEU A 23 -5.72 -0.32 -20.16
CA LEU A 23 -6.42 -0.44 -18.88
C LEU A 23 -7.92 -0.73 -19.04
N LEU A 24 -8.52 -0.35 -20.18
CA LEU A 24 -9.92 -0.69 -20.48
C LEU A 24 -10.18 -2.20 -20.45
N ASN A 25 -9.18 -3.04 -20.75
CA ASN A 25 -9.30 -4.50 -20.68
C ASN A 25 -9.36 -5.03 -19.23
N PHE A 26 -9.04 -4.18 -18.25
CA PHE A 26 -8.99 -4.51 -16.83
C PHE A 26 -10.02 -3.71 -16.02
N THR A 27 -10.85 -2.91 -16.70
CA THR A 27 -11.80 -2.00 -16.06
C THR A 27 -13.23 -2.49 -16.28
N ASP A 28 -13.99 -2.66 -15.20
CA ASP A 28 -15.40 -3.03 -15.30
C ASP A 28 -16.32 -1.81 -15.52
N THR A 29 -17.62 -2.05 -15.67
CA THR A 29 -18.63 -1.00 -15.92
C THR A 29 -18.82 -0.04 -14.73
N TYR A 30 -18.36 -0.40 -13.53
CA TYR A 30 -18.38 0.45 -12.35
C TYR A 30 -17.08 1.26 -12.20
N GLY A 31 -16.11 1.08 -13.10
CA GLY A 31 -14.81 1.74 -13.06
C GLY A 31 -13.82 1.10 -12.10
N ASN A 32 -14.07 -0.14 -11.65
CA ASN A 32 -13.08 -0.90 -10.89
C ASN A 32 -11.97 -1.41 -11.83
N VAL A 33 -10.72 -1.24 -11.44
CA VAL A 33 -9.55 -1.73 -12.16
C VAL A 33 -8.96 -2.93 -11.43
N THR A 34 -8.88 -4.08 -12.09
CA THR A 34 -8.32 -5.31 -11.52
C THR A 34 -7.04 -5.73 -12.25
N LEU A 35 -5.91 -5.67 -11.55
CA LEU A 35 -4.56 -5.98 -12.02
C LEU A 35 -3.87 -6.98 -11.06
N ARG A 36 -4.65 -7.92 -10.53
CA ARG A 36 -4.17 -8.95 -9.59
C ARG A 36 -3.20 -9.91 -10.27
N ASN A 37 -2.24 -10.43 -9.51
CA ASN A 37 -1.27 -11.43 -9.98
C ASN A 37 -0.39 -10.97 -11.16
N MET A 38 -0.33 -9.67 -11.43
CA MET A 38 0.49 -9.13 -12.51
C MET A 38 1.98 -9.18 -12.14
N GLY A 39 2.84 -9.28 -13.16
CA GLY A 39 4.26 -8.96 -12.99
C GLY A 39 4.47 -7.47 -12.66
N ASP A 40 5.73 -7.02 -12.66
CA ASP A 40 5.99 -5.60 -12.47
C ASP A 40 5.43 -4.83 -13.68
N ILE A 41 4.76 -3.72 -13.43
CA ILE A 41 4.04 -2.93 -14.43
C ILE A 41 4.18 -1.44 -14.11
N ARG A 42 4.26 -0.62 -15.16
CA ARG A 42 4.15 0.84 -15.04
C ARG A 42 2.74 1.27 -15.40
N LEU A 43 2.04 1.84 -14.43
CA LEU A 43 0.73 2.46 -14.61
C LEU A 43 0.90 3.86 -15.25
N PRO A 44 -0.16 4.43 -15.87
CA PRO A 44 -0.16 5.82 -16.32
C PRO A 44 0.15 6.78 -15.16
N ASP A 45 0.67 7.96 -15.46
CA ASP A 45 0.95 8.99 -14.45
C ASP A 45 0.56 10.36 -15.01
N PRO A 46 -0.45 11.05 -14.46
CA PRO A 46 -1.27 10.66 -13.30
C PRO A 46 -2.19 9.45 -13.57
N PHE A 47 -2.66 8.77 -12.52
CA PHE A 47 -3.65 7.71 -12.63
C PHE A 47 -4.87 7.94 -11.74
N THR A 48 -6.05 7.91 -12.37
CA THR A 48 -7.34 8.04 -11.68
C THR A 48 -8.20 6.80 -11.92
N VAL A 49 -8.70 6.21 -10.84
CA VAL A 49 -9.61 5.06 -10.85
C VAL A 49 -10.95 5.48 -10.24
N LYS A 50 -12.04 5.29 -11.01
CA LYS A 50 -13.41 5.68 -10.61
C LYS A 50 -14.05 4.74 -9.58
N GLY A 51 -13.59 3.49 -9.54
CA GLY A 51 -13.99 2.49 -8.56
C GLY A 51 -12.82 2.06 -7.69
N ASN A 52 -12.77 0.77 -7.41
CA ASN A 52 -11.69 0.13 -6.67
C ASN A 52 -10.48 -0.14 -7.57
N LEU A 53 -9.27 -0.03 -7.01
CA LEU A 53 -8.03 -0.47 -7.65
C LEU A 53 -7.50 -1.70 -6.91
N ASN A 54 -7.47 -2.85 -7.58
CA ASN A 54 -6.99 -4.10 -7.02
C ASN A 54 -5.70 -4.57 -7.70
N LEU A 55 -4.58 -4.42 -7.00
CA LEU A 55 -3.21 -4.81 -7.36
C LEU A 55 -2.69 -5.95 -6.48
N GLU A 56 -3.58 -6.70 -5.83
CA GLU A 56 -3.20 -7.80 -4.94
C GLU A 56 -2.31 -8.82 -5.64
N ASN A 57 -1.27 -9.28 -4.93
CA ASN A 57 -0.30 -10.27 -5.40
C ASN A 57 0.40 -9.86 -6.72
N SER A 58 0.47 -8.57 -7.02
CA SER A 58 1.25 -8.07 -8.16
C SER A 58 2.71 -7.81 -7.76
N ARG A 59 3.63 -7.89 -8.72
CA ARG A 59 5.05 -7.53 -8.54
C ARG A 59 5.31 -6.05 -8.74
N ILE A 60 4.29 -5.20 -8.53
CA ILE A 60 4.42 -3.76 -8.73
C ILE A 60 5.37 -3.18 -7.69
N THR A 61 6.42 -2.52 -8.16
CA THR A 61 7.43 -1.91 -7.28
C THR A 61 7.21 -0.40 -7.08
N GLN A 62 6.46 0.23 -7.99
CA GLN A 62 6.20 1.68 -7.98
C GLN A 62 4.76 1.98 -8.44
N LEU A 63 4.10 2.88 -7.70
CA LEU A 63 2.85 3.50 -8.12
C LEU A 63 3.12 4.82 -8.88
N PRO A 64 2.15 5.33 -9.65
CA PRO A 64 2.20 6.67 -10.25
C PRO A 64 2.48 7.76 -9.22
N GLN A 65 3.16 8.85 -9.60
CA GLN A 65 3.43 9.98 -8.70
C GLN A 65 2.15 10.60 -8.15
N GLN A 66 1.08 10.61 -8.95
CA GLN A 66 -0.25 11.00 -8.53
C GLN A 66 -1.25 9.86 -8.75
N LEU A 67 -1.81 9.36 -7.66
CA LEU A 67 -2.80 8.28 -7.66
C LEU A 67 -4.09 8.72 -6.96
N THR A 68 -5.19 8.69 -7.69
CA THR A 68 -6.54 8.95 -7.17
C THR A 68 -7.41 7.70 -7.35
N VAL A 69 -7.98 7.17 -6.26
CA VAL A 69 -8.89 6.02 -6.26
C VAL A 69 -10.17 6.41 -5.53
N GLN A 70 -11.29 6.47 -6.25
CA GLN A 70 -12.60 6.84 -5.68
C GLN A 70 -13.25 5.72 -4.86
N GLY A 71 -12.73 4.49 -4.96
CA GLY A 71 -13.10 3.37 -4.10
C GLY A 71 -11.93 2.96 -3.19
N ASN A 72 -11.75 1.65 -3.06
CA ASN A 72 -10.72 1.03 -2.23
C ASN A 72 -9.44 0.72 -3.01
N LEU A 73 -8.30 0.77 -2.34
CA LEU A 73 -7.00 0.38 -2.86
C LEU A 73 -6.53 -0.92 -2.19
N ASN A 74 -6.37 -1.99 -2.97
CA ASN A 74 -5.81 -3.25 -2.50
C ASN A 74 -4.42 -3.50 -3.10
N LEU A 75 -3.41 -3.54 -2.25
CA LEU A 75 -1.99 -3.80 -2.54
C LEU A 75 -1.46 -4.98 -1.71
N ALA A 76 -2.34 -5.80 -1.13
CA ALA A 76 -1.92 -6.93 -0.32
C ALA A 76 -1.01 -7.88 -1.13
N TYR A 77 0.01 -8.44 -0.47
CA TYR A 77 1.00 -9.35 -1.07
C TYR A 77 1.77 -8.76 -2.26
N SER A 78 1.85 -7.44 -2.41
CA SER A 78 2.62 -6.80 -3.48
C SER A 78 4.05 -6.44 -3.05
N ASP A 79 4.91 -6.24 -4.04
CA ASP A 79 6.32 -5.84 -3.84
C ASP A 79 6.47 -4.31 -3.62
N ILE A 80 5.38 -3.58 -3.33
CA ILE A 80 5.40 -2.13 -3.12
C ILE A 80 6.14 -1.79 -1.84
N THR A 81 7.09 -0.86 -1.91
CA THR A 81 7.92 -0.47 -0.75
C THR A 81 7.56 0.88 -0.16
N MET A 82 6.90 1.74 -0.95
CA MET A 82 6.44 3.08 -0.57
C MET A 82 5.16 3.48 -1.32
N LEU A 83 4.32 4.32 -0.69
CA LEU A 83 3.19 4.99 -1.34
C LEU A 83 3.66 6.28 -2.02
N PRO A 84 2.98 6.74 -3.10
CA PRO A 84 3.29 8.03 -3.70
C PRO A 84 2.85 9.18 -2.78
N LEU A 85 3.53 10.34 -2.87
CA LEU A 85 3.22 11.49 -2.02
C LEU A 85 1.80 12.03 -2.27
N GLN A 86 1.37 12.06 -3.54
CA GLN A 86 0.03 12.49 -3.93
C GLN A 86 -0.89 11.27 -4.10
N ILE A 87 -1.19 10.63 -2.97
CA ILE A 87 -2.16 9.54 -2.91
C ILE A 87 -3.48 10.04 -2.33
N HIS A 88 -4.58 9.74 -3.02
CA HIS A 88 -5.92 10.00 -2.56
C HIS A 88 -6.79 8.75 -2.75
N VAL A 89 -7.27 8.18 -1.65
CA VAL A 89 -8.14 6.99 -1.63
C VAL A 89 -9.36 7.32 -0.79
N GLU A 90 -10.54 7.24 -1.39
CA GLU A 90 -11.81 7.55 -0.71
C GLU A 90 -12.29 6.41 0.20
N GLY A 91 -11.88 5.17 -0.08
CA GLY A 91 -12.19 3.99 0.72
C GLY A 91 -11.07 3.55 1.67
N TYR A 92 -10.90 2.23 1.79
CA TYR A 92 -9.82 1.62 2.57
C TYR A 92 -8.53 1.47 1.75
N ILE A 93 -7.40 1.32 2.47
CA ILE A 93 -6.11 0.91 1.91
C ILE A 93 -5.67 -0.40 2.56
N ASN A 94 -5.47 -1.44 1.75
CA ASN A 94 -4.95 -2.72 2.21
C ASN A 94 -3.53 -2.95 1.71
N LEU A 95 -2.55 -2.96 2.63
CA LEU A 95 -1.14 -3.22 2.38
C LEU A 95 -0.68 -4.53 3.05
N ALA A 96 -1.61 -5.37 3.51
CA ALA A 96 -1.27 -6.58 4.26
C ALA A 96 -0.26 -7.47 3.51
N ASN A 97 0.80 -7.90 4.21
CA ASN A 97 1.87 -8.74 3.67
C ASN A 97 2.58 -8.17 2.42
N SER A 98 2.48 -6.86 2.16
CA SER A 98 3.31 -6.20 1.16
C SER A 98 4.72 -5.91 1.69
N ASP A 99 5.62 -5.53 0.80
CA ASP A 99 6.98 -5.10 1.14
C ASP A 99 7.08 -3.65 1.65
N ILE A 100 5.95 -3.03 2.02
CA ILE A 100 5.92 -1.65 2.50
C ILE A 100 6.80 -1.52 3.76
N THR A 101 7.67 -0.51 3.76
CA THR A 101 8.59 -0.25 4.88
C THR A 101 8.32 1.08 5.57
N ALA A 102 7.60 1.99 4.91
CA ALA A 102 7.18 3.28 5.44
C ALA A 102 5.87 3.73 4.77
N ILE A 103 5.11 4.59 5.46
CA ILE A 103 3.94 5.29 4.93
C ILE A 103 4.12 6.80 5.11
N ASN A 104 3.39 7.60 4.34
CA ASN A 104 3.58 9.05 4.27
C ASN A 104 3.22 9.74 5.60
N ASN A 105 3.98 10.78 5.97
CA ASN A 105 3.60 11.68 7.06
C ASN A 105 2.25 12.33 6.75
N GLY A 106 1.34 12.36 7.74
CA GLY A 106 0.02 12.93 7.55
C GLY A 106 -0.90 12.14 6.60
N LEU A 107 -0.60 10.86 6.33
CA LEU A 107 -1.49 10.01 5.54
C LEU A 107 -2.90 9.99 6.17
N GLN A 108 -3.91 10.25 5.36
CA GLN A 108 -5.31 10.16 5.74
C GLN A 108 -5.99 9.04 4.97
N VAL A 109 -6.51 8.05 5.69
CA VAL A 109 -7.30 6.95 5.12
C VAL A 109 -8.73 7.09 5.63
N LYS A 110 -9.69 7.27 4.72
CA LYS A 110 -11.09 7.48 5.13
C LYS A 110 -11.75 6.22 5.66
N GLY A 111 -11.40 5.05 5.12
CA GLY A 111 -11.80 3.75 5.63
C GLY A 111 -10.73 3.08 6.49
N ASP A 112 -10.66 1.76 6.38
CA ASP A 112 -9.68 0.93 7.08
C ASP A 112 -8.27 1.07 6.51
N LEU A 113 -7.26 0.90 7.36
CA LEU A 113 -5.86 0.75 6.97
C LEU A 113 -5.30 -0.57 7.51
N SER A 114 -4.90 -1.46 6.60
CA SER A 114 -4.24 -2.71 6.98
C SER A 114 -2.76 -2.70 6.62
N LEU A 115 -1.91 -2.84 7.63
CA LEU A 115 -0.44 -3.00 7.54
C LEU A 115 0.01 -4.35 8.10
N MET A 116 -0.94 -5.27 8.32
CA MET A 116 -0.69 -6.57 8.93
C MET A 116 0.40 -7.35 8.19
N GLY A 117 1.35 -7.92 8.93
CA GLY A 117 2.43 -8.75 8.38
C GLY A 117 3.44 -8.01 7.51
N THR A 118 3.43 -6.68 7.50
CA THR A 118 4.42 -5.87 6.76
C THR A 118 5.71 -5.70 7.56
N LYS A 119 6.79 -5.27 6.88
CA LYS A 119 8.11 -5.01 7.48
C LYS A 119 8.22 -3.63 8.14
N ILE A 120 7.12 -2.89 8.24
CA ILE A 120 7.09 -1.55 8.83
C ILE A 120 7.51 -1.60 10.31
N LYS A 121 8.35 -0.63 10.71
CA LYS A 121 8.89 -0.55 12.07
C LYS A 121 8.35 0.64 12.86
N THR A 122 7.90 1.67 12.16
CA THR A 122 7.40 2.91 12.76
C THR A 122 6.25 3.44 11.92
N LEU A 123 5.22 3.97 12.57
CA LEU A 123 4.21 4.79 11.91
C LEU A 123 4.62 6.27 12.02
N PRO A 124 4.30 7.10 11.01
CA PRO A 124 4.54 8.52 11.09
C PRO A 124 3.55 9.21 12.04
N PRO A 125 3.90 10.40 12.57
CA PRO A 125 2.94 11.22 13.31
C PRO A 125 1.82 11.72 12.39
N TYR A 126 0.69 12.11 13.00
CA TYR A 126 -0.48 12.65 12.30
C TYR A 126 -1.13 11.65 11.31
N LEU A 127 -1.00 10.35 11.55
CA LEU A 127 -1.73 9.33 10.81
C LEU A 127 -3.22 9.37 11.20
N TYR A 128 -4.10 9.52 10.21
CA TYR A 128 -5.55 9.46 10.40
C TYR A 128 -6.14 8.23 9.71
N VAL A 129 -6.96 7.47 10.44
CA VAL A 129 -7.70 6.30 9.94
C VAL A 129 -9.17 6.42 10.36
N GLY A 130 -10.05 6.63 9.38
CA GLY A 130 -11.49 6.78 9.61
C GLY A 130 -12.23 5.48 9.89
N GLY A 131 -11.58 4.33 9.69
CA GLY A 131 -12.07 3.01 10.07
C GLY A 131 -11.16 2.31 11.09
N HIS A 132 -10.91 1.03 10.84
CA HIS A 132 -10.04 0.18 11.65
C HIS A 132 -8.57 0.24 11.22
N LEU A 133 -7.66 0.14 12.19
CA LEU A 133 -6.23 0.04 11.97
C LEU A 133 -5.71 -1.35 12.34
N TYR A 134 -5.18 -2.08 11.36
CA TYR A 134 -4.65 -3.44 11.54
C TYR A 134 -3.13 -3.45 11.48
N LEU A 135 -2.48 -3.73 12.61
CA LEU A 135 -1.02 -3.76 12.78
C LEU A 135 -0.50 -5.12 13.26
N ALA A 136 -1.35 -6.16 13.21
CA ALA A 136 -0.98 -7.50 13.64
C ALA A 136 0.29 -7.99 12.93
N ASN A 137 1.17 -8.66 13.66
CA ASN A 137 2.44 -9.20 13.18
C ASN A 137 3.37 -8.18 12.50
N THR A 138 3.33 -6.91 12.93
CA THR A 138 4.30 -5.88 12.54
C THR A 138 5.43 -5.76 13.57
N ALA A 139 6.56 -5.16 13.17
CA ALA A 139 7.68 -4.88 14.08
C ALA A 139 7.55 -3.54 14.83
N ILE A 140 6.37 -2.92 14.81
CA ILE A 140 6.10 -1.64 15.48
C ILE A 140 6.15 -1.83 16.99
N THR A 141 6.92 -0.98 17.69
CA THR A 141 7.08 -1.03 19.16
C THR A 141 6.32 0.08 19.89
N ALA A 142 5.87 1.11 19.16
CA ALA A 142 5.14 2.25 19.70
C ALA A 142 4.13 2.78 18.67
N LEU A 143 2.94 3.19 19.14
CA LEU A 143 2.05 4.02 18.32
C LEU A 143 2.59 5.47 18.28
N PRO A 144 2.38 6.23 17.19
CA PRO A 144 2.95 7.55 17.03
C PRO A 144 2.12 8.64 17.70
N ASP A 145 2.75 9.79 17.96
CA ASP A 145 2.04 10.98 18.43
C ASP A 145 0.99 11.43 17.41
N TYR A 146 -0.13 11.95 17.93
CA TYR A 146 -1.26 12.44 17.12
C TYR A 146 -1.84 11.41 16.14
N LEU A 147 -1.72 10.10 16.45
CA LEU A 147 -2.49 9.05 15.78
C LEU A 147 -3.99 9.25 16.05
N VAL A 148 -4.82 9.25 15.02
CA VAL A 148 -6.28 9.24 15.15
C VAL A 148 -6.85 8.00 14.46
N VAL A 149 -7.62 7.20 15.20
CA VAL A 149 -8.35 6.03 14.69
C VAL A 149 -9.80 6.10 15.18
N GLU A 150 -10.73 6.24 14.23
CA GLU A 150 -12.18 6.29 14.54
C GLU A 150 -12.75 4.92 14.93
N GLY A 151 -12.12 3.84 14.46
CA GLY A 151 -12.47 2.47 14.82
C GLY A 151 -11.53 1.83 15.85
N ASN A 152 -11.49 0.51 15.80
CA ASN A 152 -10.59 -0.33 16.59
C ASN A 152 -9.15 -0.38 16.03
N VAL A 153 -8.19 -0.66 16.93
CA VAL A 153 -6.79 -0.98 16.59
C VAL A 153 -6.51 -2.45 16.93
N TYR A 154 -5.93 -3.19 15.99
CA TYR A 154 -5.59 -4.61 16.15
C TYR A 154 -4.07 -4.82 16.14
N LEU A 155 -3.52 -5.27 17.26
CA LEU A 155 -2.08 -5.40 17.51
C LEU A 155 -1.62 -6.86 17.65
N GLY A 156 -2.44 -7.84 17.28
CA GLY A 156 -2.13 -9.28 17.46
C GLY A 156 -0.70 -9.65 17.05
N GLY A 157 0.12 -10.12 17.99
CA GLY A 157 1.52 -10.50 17.73
C GLY A 157 2.49 -9.34 17.49
N SER A 158 2.08 -8.09 17.71
CA SER A 158 2.92 -6.90 17.61
C SER A 158 3.59 -6.56 18.95
N PRO A 159 4.86 -6.11 18.98
CA PRO A 159 5.58 -5.79 20.22
C PRO A 159 5.26 -4.39 20.78
N VAL A 160 4.11 -3.80 20.43
CA VAL A 160 3.74 -2.45 20.89
C VAL A 160 3.59 -2.39 22.41
N THR A 161 4.42 -1.55 23.02
CA THR A 161 4.42 -1.31 24.47
C THR A 161 4.14 0.15 24.83
N HIS A 162 4.36 1.08 23.91
CA HIS A 162 4.15 2.51 24.14
C HIS A 162 2.91 3.06 23.41
N PHE A 163 2.11 3.83 24.14
CA PHE A 163 0.85 4.44 23.71
C PHE A 163 0.90 5.92 24.11
N PRO A 164 1.15 6.84 23.17
CA PRO A 164 1.26 8.26 23.50
C PRO A 164 -0.04 8.84 24.02
N ALA A 165 0.03 9.79 24.96
CA ALA A 165 -1.16 10.49 25.48
C ALA A 165 -1.88 11.34 24.42
N THR A 166 -1.21 11.67 23.31
CA THR A 166 -1.75 12.45 22.19
C THR A 166 -2.53 11.60 21.17
N MET A 167 -2.54 10.27 21.30
CA MET A 167 -3.30 9.43 20.38
C MET A 167 -4.80 9.46 20.73
N GLU A 168 -5.65 9.40 19.71
CA GLU A 168 -7.09 9.25 19.84
C GLU A 168 -7.53 7.96 19.16
N VAL A 169 -8.05 7.01 19.94
CA VAL A 169 -8.68 5.79 19.43
C VAL A 169 -10.09 5.75 19.99
N LYS A 170 -11.11 5.87 19.14
CA LYS A 170 -12.52 5.87 19.58
C LYS A 170 -13.06 4.47 19.81
N GLY A 171 -12.50 3.47 19.13
CA GLY A 171 -12.80 2.06 19.36
C GLY A 171 -11.92 1.44 20.45
N ASN A 172 -11.79 0.12 20.38
CA ASN A 172 -10.96 -0.67 21.30
C ASN A 172 -9.59 -0.95 20.71
N ILE A 173 -8.61 -1.21 21.59
CA ILE A 173 -7.30 -1.73 21.22
C ILE A 173 -7.25 -3.21 21.59
N TYR A 174 -7.09 -4.08 20.60
CA TYR A 174 -6.95 -5.53 20.75
C TYR A 174 -5.48 -5.93 20.63
N ARG A 175 -5.01 -6.81 21.52
CA ARG A 175 -3.63 -7.30 21.57
C ARG A 175 -3.57 -8.80 21.33
#